data_AF-A0A963VXK8-F1
#
_entry.id   AF-A0A963VXK8-F1
#
_cell.length_a   1.000
_cell.length_b   1.000
_cell.length_c   1.000
_cell.angle_alpha   90.00
_cell.angle_beta   90.00
_cell.angle_gamma   90.00
#
_symmetry.space_group_name_H-M   'P 1'
#
loop_
_entity.id
_entity.type
_entity.pdbx_description
1 polymer ?
#
loop_
_entity_poly.entity_id
_entity_poly.type
_entity_poly.pdbx_seq_one_letter_code
_entity_poly.pdbx_strand_id
1 'polypeptide(L)'
;MIRHVVLFKFKPETSAATLRSIEAAFGRLPQETGLIDGFEWGINSSPEGKDKGFTHAFVMGFPDAAARDAYLPHPAHRAFVAGARPHIEDALVIDYEAQM
;
A
#
# COMPACT_ATOMS: atom_id res chain seq x y z
N MET A 1 -18.31 0.09 1.90
CA MET A 1 -16.93 0.18 2.44
C MET A 1 -16.00 -0.60 1.54
N ILE A 2 -14.97 0.06 1.02
CA ILE A 2 -13.97 -0.53 0.14
C ILE A 2 -12.71 -0.87 0.93
N ARG A 3 -12.08 -1.98 0.59
CA ARG A 3 -10.74 -2.35 1.03
C ARG A 3 -9.83 -2.33 -0.18
N HIS A 4 -8.71 -1.64 -0.03
CA HIS A 4 -7.65 -1.55 -1.03
C HIS A 4 -6.42 -2.23 -0.45
N VAL A 5 -6.07 -3.38 -1.00
CA VAL A 5 -4.94 -4.21 -0.58
C VAL A 5 -3.82 -4.05 -1.58
N VAL A 6 -2.64 -3.71 -1.10
CA VAL A 6 -1.41 -3.58 -1.90
C VAL A 6 -0.36 -4.51 -1.34
N LEU A 7 0.15 -5.40 -2.18
CA LEU A 7 1.32 -6.21 -1.86
C LEU A 7 2.51 -5.71 -2.67
N PHE A 8 3.65 -5.51 -2.02
CA PHE A 8 4.89 -5.15 -2.70
C PHE A 8 5.93 -6.25 -2.66
N LYS A 9 6.49 -6.51 -3.84
CA LYS A 9 7.79 -7.15 -4.01
C LYS A 9 8.79 -6.06 -4.33
N PHE A 10 9.78 -5.87 -3.45
CA PHE A 10 10.84 -4.90 -3.64
C PHE A 10 11.99 -5.50 -4.43
N LYS A 11 12.66 -4.65 -5.21
CA LYS A 11 13.89 -5.04 -5.92
C LYS A 11 14.98 -5.41 -4.93
N PRO A 12 15.84 -6.41 -5.22
CA PRO A 12 16.86 -6.91 -4.31
C PRO A 12 17.90 -5.85 -3.91
N GLU A 13 18.14 -4.85 -4.75
CA GLU A 13 19.04 -3.73 -4.47
C GLU A 13 18.44 -2.64 -3.57
N THR A 14 17.15 -2.74 -3.20
CA THR A 14 16.50 -1.76 -2.33
C THR A 14 17.06 -1.84 -0.92
N SER A 15 17.68 -0.75 -0.46
CA SER A 15 18.28 -0.70 0.87
C SER A 15 17.23 -0.74 1.99
N ALA A 16 17.60 -1.28 3.15
CA ALA A 16 16.73 -1.26 4.33
C ALA A 16 16.33 0.15 4.78
N ALA A 17 17.18 1.16 4.55
CA ALA A 17 16.84 2.55 4.83
C ALA A 17 15.73 3.06 3.89
N THR A 18 15.82 2.72 2.61
CA THR A 18 14.81 3.04 1.61
C THR A 18 13.48 2.35 1.91
N LEU A 19 13.49 1.07 2.29
CA LEU A 19 12.27 0.35 2.70
C LEU A 19 11.56 1.07 3.84
N ARG A 20 12.28 1.41 4.92
CA ARG A 20 11.73 2.19 6.04
C ARG A 20 11.17 3.54 5.62
N SER A 21 11.82 4.22 4.67
CA SER A 21 11.29 5.48 4.14
C SER A 21 9.98 5.29 3.37
N ILE A 22 9.84 4.21 2.59
CA ILE A 22 8.62 3.87 1.85
C ILE A 22 7.50 3.49 2.82
N GLU A 23 7.79 2.62 3.80
CA GLU A 23 6.87 2.23 4.88
C GLU A 23 6.32 3.45 5.62
N ALA A 24 7.23 4.35 6.05
CA ALA A 24 6.86 5.57 6.74
C ALA A 24 6.07 6.53 5.84
N ALA A 25 6.36 6.59 4.53
CA ALA A 25 5.60 7.41 3.59
C ALA A 25 4.18 6.89 3.39
N PHE A 26 4.01 5.57 3.28
CA PHE A 26 2.69 4.94 3.23
C PHE A 26 1.86 5.28 4.48
N GLY A 27 2.49 5.18 5.66
CA GLY A 27 1.85 5.48 6.94
C GLY A 27 1.38 6.93 7.13
N ARG A 28 1.86 7.87 6.30
CA ARG A 28 1.39 9.27 6.34
C ARG A 28 0.20 9.54 5.44
N LEU A 29 -0.08 8.69 4.45
CA LEU A 29 -1.18 8.89 3.50
C LEU A 29 -2.56 9.07 4.15
N PRO A 30 -2.91 8.39 5.26
CA PRO A 30 -4.18 8.65 5.93
C PRO A 30 -4.33 10.12 6.36
N GLN A 31 -3.28 10.69 6.98
CA GLN A 31 -3.27 12.08 7.41
C GLN A 31 -3.18 13.06 6.22
N GLU A 32 -2.33 12.76 5.23
CA GLU A 32 -2.09 13.65 4.08
C GLU A 32 -3.26 13.71 3.10
N THR A 33 -4.13 12.69 3.09
CA THR A 33 -5.29 12.63 2.18
C THR A 33 -6.61 12.94 2.88
N GLY A 34 -6.76 12.54 4.15
CA GLY A 34 -8.03 12.62 4.87
C GLY A 34 -9.15 11.74 4.29
N LEU A 35 -8.84 10.85 3.34
CA LEU A 35 -9.82 10.01 2.62
C LEU A 35 -9.83 8.55 3.10
N ILE A 36 -8.82 8.14 3.86
CA ILE A 36 -8.63 6.76 4.35
C ILE A 36 -9.24 6.64 5.75
N ASP A 37 -10.16 5.68 5.94
CA ASP A 37 -10.86 5.45 7.22
C ASP A 37 -10.25 4.32 8.08
N GLY A 38 -9.31 3.57 7.51
CA GLY A 38 -8.55 2.53 8.20
C GLY A 38 -7.25 2.24 7.47
N PHE A 39 -6.17 2.02 8.22
CA PHE A 39 -4.87 1.71 7.64
C PHE A 39 -4.10 0.73 8.53
N GLU A 40 -3.65 -0.36 7.94
CA GLU A 40 -2.72 -1.31 8.54
C GLU A 40 -1.72 -1.79 7.50
N TRP A 41 -0.54 -2.20 7.97
CA TRP A 41 0.46 -2.80 7.09
C TRP A 41 1.41 -3.69 7.90
N GLY A 42 2.15 -4.55 7.20
CA GLY A 42 3.16 -5.39 7.82
C GLY A 42 4.02 -6.13 6.81
N ILE A 43 4.99 -6.86 7.36
CA ILE A 43 5.90 -7.74 6.60
C ILE A 43 5.34 -9.16 6.65
N ASN A 44 5.40 -9.88 5.54
CA ASN A 44 4.97 -11.27 5.45
C ASN A 44 5.68 -12.13 6.51
N SER A 45 4.89 -12.84 7.31
CA SER A 45 5.35 -13.81 8.30
C SER A 45 4.72 -15.20 8.10
N SER A 46 4.08 -15.45 6.95
CA SER A 46 3.44 -16.73 6.67
C SER A 46 4.50 -17.82 6.46
N PRO A 47 4.41 -18.96 7.16
CA PRO A 47 5.32 -20.08 6.98
C PRO A 47 5.00 -20.94 5.74
N GLU A 48 3.93 -20.63 5.00
CA GLU A 48 3.44 -21.49 3.92
C GLU A 48 4.23 -21.42 2.61
N GLY A 49 5.12 -20.42 2.45
CA GLY A 49 5.96 -20.26 1.25
C GLY A 49 5.16 -19.97 -0.02
N LYS A 50 3.95 -19.39 0.10
CA LYS A 50 3.05 -19.06 -1.01
C LYS A 50 3.02 -17.57 -1.36
N ASP A 51 3.93 -16.79 -0.80
CA ASP A 51 3.98 -15.33 -0.94
C ASP A 51 4.44 -14.84 -2.31
N LYS A 52 4.94 -15.72 -3.19
CA LYS A 52 5.42 -15.39 -4.54
C LYS A 52 6.48 -14.27 -4.57
N GLY A 53 7.23 -14.09 -3.49
CA GLY A 53 8.24 -13.05 -3.33
C GLY A 53 7.70 -11.70 -2.85
N PHE A 54 6.41 -11.55 -2.62
CA PHE A 54 5.85 -10.35 -1.98
C PHE A 54 6.20 -10.35 -0.49
N THR A 55 6.73 -9.24 0.00
CA THR A 55 7.24 -9.15 1.37
C THR A 55 6.44 -8.20 2.24
N HIS A 56 5.73 -7.23 1.66
CA HIS A 56 4.95 -6.25 2.41
C HIS A 56 3.49 -6.27 1.97
N ALA A 57 2.59 -6.11 2.93
CA ALA A 57 1.17 -5.93 2.71
C ALA A 57 0.73 -4.60 3.33
N PHE A 58 -0.04 -3.81 2.59
CA PHE A 58 -0.70 -2.59 3.05
C PHE A 58 -2.19 -2.73 2.78
N VAL A 59 -3.02 -2.42 3.77
CA VAL A 59 -4.48 -2.48 3.66
C VAL A 59 -5.04 -1.12 4.05
N MET A 60 -5.76 -0.51 3.11
CA MET A 60 -6.47 0.76 3.31
C MET A 60 -7.97 0.53 3.26
N GLY A 61 -8.69 1.21 4.14
CA GLY A 61 -10.13 1.32 4.14
C GLY A 61 -10.59 2.65 3.53
N PHE A 62 -11.66 2.58 2.74
CA PHE A 62 -12.41 3.74 2.29
C PHE A 62 -13.90 3.55 2.61
N PRO A 63 -14.64 4.62 2.93
CA PRO A 63 -16.07 4.52 3.24
C PRO A 63 -16.86 3.98 2.04
N ASP A 64 -16.48 4.39 0.83
CA ASP A 64 -17.09 3.99 -0.44
C ASP A 64 -16.09 4.07 -1.62
N ALA A 65 -16.56 3.72 -2.82
CA ALA A 65 -15.77 3.79 -4.05
C ALA A 65 -15.40 5.22 -4.45
N ALA A 66 -16.23 6.22 -4.13
CA ALA A 66 -15.96 7.60 -4.48
C ALA A 66 -14.77 8.16 -3.69
N ALA A 67 -14.65 7.84 -2.41
CA ALA A 67 -13.48 8.19 -1.60
C ALA A 67 -12.19 7.55 -2.12
N ARG A 68 -12.23 6.26 -2.52
CA ARG A 68 -11.11 5.60 -3.19
C ARG A 68 -10.75 6.31 -4.51
N ASP A 69 -11.74 6.59 -5.35
CA ASP A 69 -11.52 7.21 -6.65
C ASP A 69 -10.97 8.63 -6.53
N ALA A 70 -11.28 9.35 -5.46
CA ALA A 70 -10.66 10.63 -5.11
C ALA A 70 -9.22 10.47 -4.59
N TYR A 71 -8.93 9.39 -3.87
CA TYR A 71 -7.60 9.09 -3.33
C TYR A 71 -6.58 8.75 -4.42
N LEU A 72 -6.94 7.94 -5.43
CA LEU A 72 -6.01 7.49 -6.47
C LEU A 72 -5.32 8.64 -7.25
N PRO A 73 -5.99 9.72 -7.68
CA PRO A 73 -5.34 10.86 -8.31
C PRO A 73 -4.78 11.89 -7.31
N HIS A 74 -4.99 11.71 -6.00
CA HIS A 74 -4.63 12.69 -4.99
C HIS A 74 -3.12 13.03 -5.05
N PRO A 75 -2.72 14.30 -4.94
CA PRO A 75 -1.31 14.70 -5.05
C PRO A 75 -0.36 13.95 -4.09
N ALA A 76 -0.79 13.73 -2.84
CA ALA A 76 -0.01 12.98 -1.86
C ALA A 76 0.23 11.51 -2.27
N HIS A 77 -0.83 10.83 -2.74
CA HIS A 77 -0.70 9.46 -3.25
C HIS A 77 0.20 9.40 -4.49
N ARG A 78 0.05 10.33 -5.44
CA ARG A 78 0.92 10.39 -6.63
C ARG A 78 2.39 10.64 -6.27
N ALA A 79 2.65 11.51 -5.30
CA ALA A 79 4.00 11.77 -4.81
C ALA A 79 4.60 10.52 -4.15
N PHE A 80 3.82 9.81 -3.34
CA PHE A 80 4.21 8.52 -2.77
C PHE A 80 4.55 7.50 -3.86
N VAL A 81 3.67 7.29 -4.84
CA VAL A 81 3.89 6.34 -5.94
C VAL A 81 5.16 6.69 -6.73
N ALA A 82 5.38 7.97 -7.03
CA ALA A 82 6.58 8.42 -7.73
C ALA A 82 7.87 8.12 -6.95
N GLY A 83 7.85 8.27 -5.62
CA GLY A 83 8.98 7.94 -4.76
C GLY A 83 9.21 6.44 -4.58
N ALA A 84 8.13 5.65 -4.48
CA ALA A 84 8.23 4.21 -4.22
C ALA A 84 8.51 3.38 -5.48
N ARG A 85 7.95 3.76 -6.64
CA ARG A 85 8.00 2.98 -7.89
C ARG A 85 9.40 2.56 -8.33
N PRO A 86 10.47 3.37 -8.21
CA PRO A 86 11.82 2.97 -8.59
C PRO A 86 12.35 1.74 -7.82
N HIS A 87 11.82 1.48 -6.63
CA HIS A 87 12.26 0.42 -5.71
C HIS A 87 11.37 -0.83 -5.75
N ILE A 88 10.20 -0.74 -6.38
CA ILE A 88 9.24 -1.83 -6.48
C ILE A 88 9.54 -2.67 -7.72
N GLU A 89 9.79 -3.96 -7.52
CA GLU A 89 9.90 -4.95 -8.59
C GLU A 89 8.50 -5.27 -9.14
N ASP A 90 7.56 -5.58 -8.25
CA ASP A 90 6.18 -5.88 -8.60
C ASP A 90 5.19 -5.39 -7.52
N ALA A 91 3.98 -5.06 -7.95
CA ALA A 91 2.89 -4.62 -7.10
C ALA A 91 1.61 -5.38 -7.47
N LEU A 92 1.03 -6.08 -6.50
CA LEU A 92 -0.28 -6.71 -6.65
C LEU A 92 -1.31 -5.90 -5.87
N VAL A 93 -2.33 -5.40 -6.56
CA VAL A 93 -3.36 -4.54 -5.98
C VAL A 93 -4.73 -5.19 -6.16
N ILE A 94 -5.50 -5.28 -5.08
CA ILE A 94 -6.86 -5.80 -5.08
C ILE A 94 -7.75 -4.82 -4.32
N ASP A 95 -8.79 -4.36 -5.00
CA ASP A 95 -9.90 -3.67 -4.36
C ASP A 95 -11.08 -4.62 -4.22
N TYR A 96 -11.76 -4.56 -3.08
CA TYR A 96 -13.04 -5.25 -2.91
C TYR A 96 -13.98 -4.44 -2.02
N GLU A 97 -15.27 -4.62 -2.26
CA GLU A 97 -16.29 -4.19 -1.31
C GLU A 97 -16.42 -5.26 -0.22
N ALA A 98 -16.26 -4.86 1.04
CA ALA A 98 -16.32 -5.78 2.15
C ALA A 98 -17.74 -6.35 2.31
N GLN A 99 -17.86 -7.68 2.26
CA GLN A 99 -19.09 -8.39 2.59
C GLN A 99 -19.02 -8.83 4.06
N MET A 100 -20.10 -8.60 4.81
CA MET A 100 -20.25 -9.04 6.20
C MET A 100 -21.12 -10.30 6.29
#